data_AF-A0A935GVB8-F1
#
_entry.id   AF-A0A935GVB8-F1
#
_cell.length_a   1.000
_cell.length_b   1.000
_cell.length_c   1.000
_cell.angle_alpha   90.00
_cell.angle_beta   90.00
_cell.angle_gamma   90.00
#
_symmetry.space_group_name_H-M   'P 1'
#
loop_
_entity.id
_entity.type
_entity.pdbx_description
1 polymer ?
#
loop_
_entity_poly.entity_id
_entity_poly.type
_entity_poly.pdbx_seq_one_letter_code
_entity_poly.pdbx_strand_id
1 'polypeptide(L)'
;MATINAGTLLKEQLDKKAAERLSKLTPSAIELTRLLTSISKVDPAVIPPAVDALMKAADHYKASKPLVDLNAHRSKPGVAEGRDNIKNLIKDLSAVQADLLNLPLNVMSELYKTYNAPISKLKADLESISDAAVATQFSMNQLADKTVDHYRNVLAYEVAVVFQDILKMKPSSTSAKQLTENNTTTRGGGAYARVLEATLKAAGVTDCDVGPLITAGLRLLKDPKLPSGN
;
A
#
# COMPACT_ATOMS: atom_id res chain seq x y z
N MET A 1 -32.00 22.16 -34.45
CA MET A 1 -31.98 21.64 -33.07
C MET A 1 -31.05 20.45 -33.05
N ALA A 2 -29.87 20.58 -32.45
CA ALA A 2 -28.90 19.49 -32.37
C ALA A 2 -29.28 18.57 -31.20
N THR A 3 -29.68 17.34 -31.52
CA THR A 3 -29.94 16.27 -30.56
C THR A 3 -28.62 15.85 -29.92
N ILE A 4 -28.36 16.34 -28.71
CA ILE A 4 -27.21 15.90 -27.91
C ILE A 4 -27.49 14.46 -27.46
N ASN A 5 -26.76 13.50 -28.04
CA ASN A 5 -26.87 12.09 -27.67
C ASN A 5 -26.41 11.92 -26.22
N ALA A 6 -27.31 11.48 -25.34
CA ALA A 6 -27.02 11.28 -23.91
C ALA A 6 -25.88 10.27 -23.65
N GLY A 7 -25.64 9.34 -24.57
CA GLY A 7 -24.53 8.38 -24.51
C GLY A 7 -23.13 9.04 -24.63
N THR A 8 -23.01 10.16 -25.34
CA THR A 8 -21.75 10.89 -25.52
C THR A 8 -21.34 11.66 -24.26
N LEU A 9 -22.30 12.29 -23.56
CA LEU A 9 -22.05 13.01 -22.31
C LEU A 9 -21.66 12.08 -21.15
N LEU A 10 -22.29 10.92 -21.05
CA LEU A 10 -21.98 9.92 -20.02
C LEU A 10 -20.58 9.32 -20.23
N LYS A 11 -20.20 9.09 -21.49
CA LYS A 11 -18.88 8.61 -21.87
C LYS A 11 -17.80 9.67 -21.59
N GLU A 12 -18.03 10.92 -21.95
CA GLU A 12 -17.12 12.02 -21.64
C GLU A 12 -16.93 12.23 -20.13
N GLN A 13 -17.98 12.08 -19.32
CA GLN A 13 -17.87 12.17 -17.86
C GLN A 13 -17.12 10.99 -17.23
N LEU A 14 -17.31 9.78 -17.76
CA LEU A 14 -16.55 8.60 -17.35
C LEU A 14 -15.07 8.71 -17.74
N ASP A 15 -14.78 9.21 -18.95
CA ASP A 15 -13.43 9.45 -19.44
C ASP A 15 -12.74 10.57 -18.65
N LYS A 16 -13.47 11.63 -18.25
CA LYS A 16 -12.95 12.69 -17.36
C LYS A 16 -12.64 12.18 -15.96
N LYS A 17 -13.52 11.35 -15.38
CA LYS A 17 -13.27 10.70 -14.08
C LYS A 17 -12.14 9.67 -14.14
N ALA A 18 -12.01 8.96 -15.26
CA ALA A 18 -10.89 8.06 -15.50
C ALA A 18 -9.58 8.84 -15.65
N ALA A 19 -9.59 9.97 -16.35
CA ALA A 19 -8.45 10.87 -16.50
C ALA A 19 -8.05 11.56 -15.18
N GLU A 20 -9.01 11.98 -14.35
CA GLU A 20 -8.75 12.51 -12.99
C GLU A 20 -8.29 11.43 -12.00
N ARG A 21 -8.70 10.17 -12.20
CA ARG A 21 -8.14 9.02 -11.47
C ARG A 21 -6.71 8.74 -11.94
N LEU A 22 -6.47 8.72 -13.25
CA LEU A 22 -5.17 8.52 -13.89
C LEU A 22 -4.16 9.61 -13.50
N SER A 23 -4.59 10.87 -13.34
CA SER A 23 -3.70 11.98 -12.94
C SER A 23 -3.30 11.97 -11.46
N LYS A 24 -3.98 11.17 -10.63
CA LYS A 24 -3.63 10.92 -9.22
C LYS A 24 -2.88 9.60 -9.00
N LEU A 25 -2.60 8.85 -10.06
CA LEU A 25 -1.90 7.58 -9.95
C LEU A 25 -0.41 7.79 -9.64
N THR A 26 0.08 7.06 -8.65
CA THR A 26 1.51 6.94 -8.38
C THR A 26 2.23 6.36 -9.63
N PRO A 27 3.54 6.59 -9.80
CA PRO A 27 4.30 6.06 -10.94
C PRO A 27 4.11 4.54 -11.16
N SER A 28 3.97 3.79 -10.06
CA SER A 28 3.70 2.35 -10.07
C SER A 28 2.33 1.99 -10.67
N ALA A 29 1.29 2.79 -10.41
CA ALA A 29 -0.03 2.56 -10.96
C ALA A 29 -0.11 2.93 -12.46
N ILE A 30 0.68 3.90 -12.92
CA ILE A 30 0.86 4.20 -14.35
C ILE A 30 1.54 3.02 -15.05
N GLU A 31 2.60 2.46 -14.45
CA GLU A 31 3.32 1.28 -14.96
C GLU A 31 2.37 0.06 -15.06
N LEU A 32 1.58 -0.21 -14.02
CA LEU A 32 0.58 -1.28 -14.01
C LEU A 32 -0.51 -1.07 -15.08
N THR A 33 -1.01 0.15 -15.23
CA THR A 33 -2.01 0.48 -16.28
C THR A 33 -1.45 0.20 -17.66
N ARG A 34 -0.21 0.65 -17.94
CA ARG A 34 0.46 0.39 -19.22
C ARG A 34 0.64 -1.10 -19.48
N LEU A 35 1.05 -1.86 -18.45
CA LEU A 35 1.23 -3.31 -18.55
C LEU A 35 -0.08 -4.02 -18.85
N LEU A 36 -1.16 -3.71 -18.12
CA LEU A 36 -2.47 -4.34 -18.34
C LEU A 36 -3.04 -4.04 -19.73
N THR A 37 -2.91 -2.80 -20.22
CA THR A 37 -3.31 -2.43 -21.59
C THR A 37 -2.52 -3.19 -22.66
N SER A 38 -1.29 -3.61 -22.36
CA SER A 38 -0.46 -4.41 -23.29
C SER A 38 -0.84 -5.90 -23.36
N ILE A 39 -1.70 -6.38 -22.45
CA ILE A 39 -2.15 -7.78 -22.44
C ILE A 39 -3.27 -7.95 -23.47
N SER A 40 -3.07 -8.85 -24.43
CA SER A 40 -4.08 -9.17 -25.44
C SER A 40 -5.37 -9.70 -24.78
N LYS A 41 -6.53 -9.22 -25.23
CA LYS A 41 -7.87 -9.65 -24.79
C LYS A 41 -8.30 -9.20 -23.39
N VAL A 42 -7.60 -8.24 -22.78
CA VAL A 42 -8.11 -7.54 -21.59
C VAL A 42 -9.07 -6.44 -22.04
N ASP A 43 -10.27 -6.42 -21.46
CA ASP A 43 -11.23 -5.35 -21.68
C ASP A 43 -10.73 -4.05 -21.03
N PRO A 44 -10.63 -2.92 -21.75
CA PRO A 44 -10.28 -1.63 -21.17
C PRO A 44 -11.12 -1.24 -19.94
N ALA A 45 -12.38 -1.69 -19.86
CA ALA A 45 -13.27 -1.41 -18.74
C ALA A 45 -12.82 -2.08 -17.42
N VAL A 46 -12.11 -3.21 -17.48
CA VAL A 46 -11.63 -3.92 -16.28
C VAL A 46 -10.24 -3.49 -15.83
N ILE A 47 -9.55 -2.64 -16.59
CA ILE A 47 -8.21 -2.16 -16.25
C ILE A 47 -8.21 -1.28 -14.99
N PRO A 48 -9.06 -0.24 -14.84
CA PRO A 48 -9.08 0.57 -13.62
C PRO A 48 -9.33 -0.23 -12.33
N PRO A 49 -10.32 -1.15 -12.23
CA PRO A 49 -10.51 -1.94 -11.02
C PRO A 49 -9.38 -2.94 -10.78
N ALA A 50 -8.73 -3.47 -11.82
CA ALA A 50 -7.57 -4.34 -11.66
C ALA A 50 -6.35 -3.57 -11.10
N VAL A 51 -6.09 -2.35 -11.58
CA VAL A 51 -5.01 -1.50 -11.05
C VAL A 51 -5.24 -1.18 -9.57
N ASP A 52 -6.48 -0.81 -9.20
CA ASP A 52 -6.84 -0.54 -7.79
C ASP A 52 -6.60 -1.76 -6.89
N ALA A 53 -7.02 -2.95 -7.34
CA ALA A 53 -6.83 -4.19 -6.59
C ALA A 53 -5.34 -4.58 -6.44
N LEU A 54 -4.53 -4.39 -7.49
CA LEU A 54 -3.08 -4.67 -7.44
C LEU A 54 -2.34 -3.68 -6.54
N MET A 55 -2.74 -2.42 -6.53
CA MET A 55 -2.18 -1.41 -5.61
C MET A 55 -2.56 -1.74 -4.16
N LYS A 56 -3.81 -2.15 -3.90
CA LYS A 56 -4.24 -2.64 -2.58
C LYS A 56 -3.45 -3.86 -2.12
N ALA A 57 -3.20 -4.82 -3.01
CA ALA A 57 -2.36 -5.98 -2.70
C ALA A 57 -0.93 -5.57 -2.33
N ALA A 58 -0.34 -4.61 -3.05
CA ALA A 58 0.97 -4.04 -2.71
C ALA A 58 0.98 -3.35 -1.34
N ASP A 59 -0.10 -2.64 -0.99
CA ASP A 59 -0.26 -1.98 0.30
C ASP A 59 -0.49 -2.99 1.44
N HIS A 60 -1.30 -4.03 1.23
CA HIS A 60 -1.45 -5.15 2.16
C HIS A 60 -0.10 -5.82 2.43
N TYR A 61 0.67 -6.10 1.38
CA TYR A 61 2.01 -6.66 1.52
C TYR A 61 2.93 -5.76 2.33
N LYS A 62 2.95 -4.45 2.07
CA LYS A 62 3.72 -3.47 2.86
C LYS A 62 3.30 -3.47 4.34
N ALA A 63 2.01 -3.47 4.61
CA ALA A 63 1.47 -3.54 5.98
C ALA A 63 1.81 -4.86 6.68
N SER A 64 2.03 -5.93 5.93
CA SER A 64 2.33 -7.27 6.45
C SER A 64 3.82 -7.55 6.70
N LYS A 65 4.75 -6.67 6.29
CA LYS A 65 6.19 -6.89 6.46
C LYS A 65 6.58 -6.80 7.94
N PRO A 66 7.23 -7.83 8.52
CA PRO A 66 7.78 -7.72 9.86
C PRO A 66 8.98 -6.77 9.88
N LEU A 67 8.99 -5.85 10.83
CA LEU A 67 10.09 -4.93 11.06
C LEU A 67 11.26 -5.66 11.71
N VAL A 68 12.49 -5.28 11.36
CA VAL A 68 13.71 -5.79 11.98
C VAL A 68 14.50 -4.67 12.65
N ASP A 69 15.24 -5.02 13.69
CA ASP A 69 16.20 -4.12 14.32
C ASP A 69 17.43 -3.88 13.43
N LEU A 70 18.34 -2.99 13.87
CA LEU A 70 19.61 -2.71 13.19
C LEU A 70 20.51 -3.96 13.02
N ASN A 71 20.22 -5.04 13.74
CA ASN A 71 20.95 -6.31 13.70
C ASN A 71 20.20 -7.39 12.90
N ALA A 72 19.18 -7.02 12.12
CA ALA A 72 18.36 -7.91 11.30
C ALA A 72 17.58 -9.00 12.09
N HIS A 73 17.44 -8.84 13.41
CA HIS A 73 16.57 -9.68 14.22
C HIS A 73 15.12 -9.26 14.04
N ARG A 74 14.22 -10.25 13.92
CA ARG A 74 12.78 -10.01 13.90
C ARG A 74 12.41 -9.22 15.15
N SER A 75 11.97 -7.99 14.97
CA SER A 75 11.29 -7.32 16.05
C SER A 75 9.94 -8.04 16.25
N LYS A 76 9.56 -8.26 17.51
CA LYS A 76 8.20 -8.68 17.85
C LYS A 76 7.20 -7.66 17.25
N PRO A 77 5.90 -8.01 17.09
CA PRO A 77 4.86 -7.07 16.60
C PRO A 77 4.89 -5.65 17.19
N GLY A 78 5.51 -5.44 18.35
CA GLY A 78 5.63 -4.17 19.04
C GLY A 78 6.34 -3.01 18.30
N VAL A 79 7.04 -3.20 17.17
CA VAL A 79 7.67 -2.06 16.47
C VAL A 79 6.73 -1.41 15.45
N ALA A 80 5.89 -2.17 14.74
CA ALA A 80 4.88 -1.58 13.84
C ALA A 80 3.76 -0.92 14.65
N GLU A 81 3.28 -1.66 15.65
CA GLU A 81 2.43 -1.14 16.72
C GLU A 81 3.10 0.09 17.40
N GLY A 82 4.40 0.03 17.64
CA GLY A 82 5.16 1.16 18.20
C GLY A 82 5.24 2.38 17.26
N ARG A 83 5.33 2.21 15.93
CA ARG A 83 5.27 3.32 14.96
C ARG A 83 3.89 3.98 14.94
N ASP A 84 2.83 3.18 14.97
CA ASP A 84 1.47 3.71 15.03
C ASP A 84 1.20 4.39 16.38
N ASN A 85 1.66 3.79 17.48
CA ASN A 85 1.55 4.36 18.83
C ASN A 85 2.33 5.67 18.97
N ILE A 86 3.58 5.74 18.48
CA ILE A 86 4.37 6.98 18.56
C ILE A 86 3.77 8.08 17.67
N LYS A 87 3.22 7.72 16.51
CA LYS A 87 2.52 8.65 15.62
C LYS A 87 1.25 9.20 16.25
N ASN A 88 0.45 8.33 16.89
CA ASN A 88 -0.75 8.73 17.62
C ASN A 88 -0.38 9.60 18.83
N LEU A 89 0.68 9.25 19.56
CA LEU A 89 1.20 10.04 20.67
C LEU A 89 1.59 11.46 20.23
N ILE A 90 2.31 11.62 19.12
CA ILE A 90 2.67 12.95 18.59
C ILE A 90 1.43 13.77 18.25
N LYS A 91 0.43 13.13 17.62
CA LYS A 91 -0.84 13.78 17.28
C LYS A 91 -1.57 14.25 18.55
N ASP A 92 -1.67 13.39 19.56
CA ASP A 92 -2.37 13.69 20.80
C ASP A 92 -1.63 14.78 21.60
N LEU A 93 -0.30 14.74 21.68
CA LEU A 93 0.51 15.79 22.30
C LEU A 93 0.35 17.13 21.59
N SER A 94 0.33 17.15 20.26
CA SER A 94 0.11 18.37 19.47
C SER A 94 -1.27 18.97 19.73
N ALA A 95 -2.30 18.13 19.82
CA ALA A 95 -3.66 18.57 20.16
C ALA A 95 -3.73 19.15 21.57
N VAL A 96 -3.13 18.45 22.56
CA VAL A 96 -3.08 18.91 23.95
C VAL A 96 -2.34 20.24 24.07
N GLN A 97 -1.21 20.43 23.37
CA GLN A 97 -0.48 21.70 23.36
C GLN A 97 -1.34 22.84 22.80
N ALA A 98 -2.08 22.60 21.71
CA ALA A 98 -2.99 23.59 21.13
C ALA A 98 -4.14 23.94 22.08
N ASP A 99 -4.72 22.94 22.75
CA ASP A 99 -5.78 23.16 23.73
C ASP A 99 -5.28 23.97 24.94
N LEU A 100 -4.05 23.69 25.41
CA LEU A 100 -3.44 24.37 26.55
C LEU A 100 -3.21 25.87 26.31
N LEU A 101 -3.03 26.29 25.05
CA LEU A 101 -2.92 27.69 24.66
C LEU A 101 -4.27 28.43 24.72
N ASN A 102 -5.37 27.70 24.52
CA ASN A 102 -6.72 28.25 24.43
C ASN A 102 -7.55 28.08 25.71
N LEU A 103 -6.92 27.58 26.79
CA LEU A 103 -7.63 27.35 28.05
C LEU A 103 -8.15 28.65 28.68
N PRO A 104 -9.37 28.65 29.24
CA PRO A 104 -9.85 29.77 30.05
C PRO A 104 -9.00 30.00 31.32
N LEU A 105 -8.87 31.26 31.74
CA LEU A 105 -8.08 31.66 32.93
C LEU A 105 -8.48 30.93 34.22
N ASN A 106 -9.77 30.67 34.42
CA ASN A 106 -10.28 29.91 35.57
C ASN A 106 -9.82 28.45 35.56
N VAL A 107 -9.76 27.83 34.38
CA VAL A 107 -9.27 26.44 34.23
C VAL A 107 -7.76 26.37 34.42
N MET A 108 -7.04 27.36 33.87
CA MET A 108 -5.60 27.53 34.10
C MET A 108 -5.26 27.66 35.60
N SER A 109 -6.04 28.46 36.33
CA SER A 109 -5.86 28.63 37.78
C SER A 109 -6.06 27.33 38.56
N GLU A 110 -7.04 26.50 38.16
CA GLU A 110 -7.29 25.22 38.81
C GLU A 110 -6.20 24.19 38.49
N LEU A 111 -5.76 24.12 37.23
CA LEU A 111 -4.62 23.29 36.82
C LEU A 111 -3.34 23.63 37.60
N TYR A 112 -3.06 24.92 37.82
CA TYR A 112 -1.93 25.35 38.64
C TYR A 112 -2.01 24.79 40.07
N LYS A 113 -3.18 24.83 40.70
CA LYS A 113 -3.40 24.29 42.05
C LYS A 113 -3.24 22.78 42.09
N THR A 114 -3.79 22.06 41.10
CA THR A 114 -3.74 20.60 41.06
C THR A 114 -2.34 20.07 40.74
N TYR A 115 -1.67 20.64 39.74
CA TYR A 115 -0.34 20.21 39.31
C TYR A 115 0.76 20.72 40.26
N ASN A 116 0.44 21.71 41.10
CA ASN A 116 1.37 22.34 42.03
C ASN A 116 2.64 22.86 41.34
N ALA A 117 2.50 23.38 40.11
CA ALA A 117 3.59 23.98 39.37
C ALA A 117 3.09 25.06 38.40
N PRO A 118 3.92 26.04 38.03
CA PRO A 118 3.57 27.04 37.02
C PRO A 118 3.14 26.40 35.71
N ILE A 119 2.13 26.96 35.06
CA ILE A 119 1.64 26.50 33.74
C ILE A 119 2.75 26.54 32.68
N SER A 120 3.68 27.49 32.80
CA SER A 120 4.86 27.56 31.93
C SER A 120 5.73 26.31 32.02
N LYS A 121 5.84 25.70 33.21
CA LYS A 121 6.57 24.44 33.38
C LYS A 121 5.84 23.28 32.70
N LEU A 122 4.52 23.19 32.87
CA LEU A 122 3.71 22.17 32.18
C LEU A 122 3.84 22.28 30.65
N LYS A 123 3.87 23.51 30.12
CA LYS A 123 4.12 23.76 28.68
C LYS A 123 5.49 23.25 28.25
N ALA A 124 6.54 23.60 29.00
CA ALA A 124 7.91 23.16 28.70
C ALA A 124 8.06 21.63 28.78
N ASP A 125 7.44 20.98 29.76
CA ASP A 125 7.44 19.53 29.91
C ASP A 125 6.74 18.86 28.71
N LEU A 126 5.58 19.38 28.29
CA LEU A 126 4.86 18.88 27.10
C LEU A 126 5.64 19.08 25.80
N GLU A 127 6.34 20.20 25.66
CA GLU A 127 7.22 20.47 24.51
C GLU A 127 8.38 19.47 24.45
N SER A 128 9.05 19.26 25.58
CA SER A 128 10.15 18.29 25.69
C SER A 128 9.72 16.85 25.39
N ILE A 129 8.53 16.45 25.86
CA ILE A 129 7.96 15.12 25.56
C ILE A 129 7.63 15.01 24.06
N SER A 130 7.10 16.06 23.44
CA SER A 130 6.81 16.09 22.01
C SER A 130 8.08 15.96 21.17
N ASP A 131 9.15 16.70 21.50
CA ASP A 131 10.44 16.61 20.83
C ASP A 131 11.05 15.20 20.92
N ALA A 132 10.98 14.59 22.11
CA ALA A 132 11.42 13.22 22.33
C ALA A 132 10.60 12.21 21.51
N ALA A 133 9.29 12.41 21.39
CA ALA A 133 8.42 11.56 20.59
C ALA A 133 8.74 11.67 19.09
N VAL A 134 8.99 12.88 18.58
CA VAL A 134 9.41 13.13 17.19
C VAL A 134 10.77 12.49 16.90
N ALA A 135 11.75 12.65 17.80
CA ALA A 135 13.05 12.00 17.66
C ALA A 135 12.92 10.47 17.64
N THR A 136 12.06 9.92 18.52
CA THR A 136 11.76 8.48 18.56
C THR A 136 11.11 8.01 17.26
N GLN A 137 10.15 8.76 16.71
CA GLN A 137 9.52 8.44 15.43
C GLN A 137 10.56 8.39 14.30
N PHE A 138 11.49 9.34 14.27
CA PHE A 138 12.58 9.34 13.29
C PHE A 138 13.46 8.10 13.40
N SER A 139 13.87 7.72 14.62
CA SER A 139 14.65 6.49 14.85
C SER A 139 13.88 5.22 14.48
N MET A 140 12.58 5.15 14.80
CA MET A 140 11.74 3.99 14.47
C MET A 140 11.51 3.83 12.96
N ASN A 141 11.44 4.95 12.21
CA ASN A 141 11.30 4.94 10.75
C ASN A 141 12.57 4.46 10.04
N GLN A 142 13.73 4.51 10.68
CA GLN A 142 14.99 3.99 10.13
C GLN A 142 15.14 2.47 10.29
N LEU A 143 14.30 1.82 11.09
CA LEU A 143 14.31 0.36 11.23
C LEU A 143 13.88 -0.30 9.91
N ALA A 144 14.71 -1.21 9.40
CA ALA A 144 14.48 -1.84 8.10
C ALA A 144 13.30 -2.84 8.14
N ASP A 145 12.63 -2.99 7.01
CA ASP A 145 11.61 -4.02 6.83
C ASP A 145 12.28 -5.32 6.34
N LYS A 146 12.12 -6.46 7.03
CA LYS A 146 12.59 -7.75 6.48
C LYS A 146 11.47 -8.44 5.74
N THR A 147 11.79 -8.92 4.55
CA THR A 147 10.88 -9.71 3.73
C THR A 147 10.95 -11.17 4.17
N VAL A 148 9.81 -11.76 4.53
CA VAL A 148 9.68 -13.22 4.72
C VAL A 148 8.95 -13.77 3.50
N ASP A 149 9.47 -14.83 2.89
CA ASP A 149 8.96 -15.39 1.62
C ASP A 149 7.48 -15.75 1.66
N HIS A 150 6.96 -16.11 2.85
CA HIS A 150 5.53 -16.27 3.13
C HIS A 150 4.68 -15.09 2.63
N TYR A 151 5.08 -13.84 2.90
CA TYR A 151 4.26 -12.66 2.55
C TYR A 151 4.33 -12.37 1.06
N ARG A 152 5.45 -12.69 0.42
CA ARG A 152 5.60 -12.62 -1.04
C ARG A 152 4.72 -13.66 -1.73
N ASN A 153 4.54 -14.83 -1.12
CA ASN A 153 3.62 -15.87 -1.61
C ASN A 153 2.15 -15.41 -1.52
N VAL A 154 1.78 -14.71 -0.44
CA VAL A 154 0.44 -14.11 -0.29
C VAL A 154 0.20 -13.02 -1.32
N LEU A 155 1.18 -12.13 -1.56
CA LEU A 155 1.09 -11.12 -2.62
C LEU A 155 0.93 -11.78 -4.00
N ALA A 156 1.69 -12.84 -4.28
CA ALA A 156 1.53 -13.60 -5.52
C ALA A 156 0.14 -14.20 -5.66
N TYR A 157 -0.43 -14.74 -4.58
CA TYR A 157 -1.81 -15.21 -4.54
C TYR A 157 -2.82 -14.09 -4.83
N GLU A 158 -2.72 -12.92 -4.19
CA GLU A 158 -3.62 -11.78 -4.43
C GLU A 158 -3.56 -11.30 -5.89
N VAL A 159 -2.37 -11.26 -6.50
CA VAL A 159 -2.23 -10.95 -7.93
C VAL A 159 -2.90 -12.03 -8.79
N ALA A 160 -2.80 -13.31 -8.41
CA ALA A 160 -3.44 -14.40 -9.13
C ALA A 160 -4.98 -14.34 -9.05
N VAL A 161 -5.52 -13.93 -7.91
CA VAL A 161 -6.95 -13.65 -7.71
C VAL A 161 -7.42 -12.51 -8.62
N VAL A 162 -6.67 -11.41 -8.72
CA VAL A 162 -7.01 -10.32 -9.66
C VAL A 162 -7.08 -10.82 -11.12
N PHE A 163 -6.15 -11.70 -11.50
CA PHE A 163 -6.19 -12.32 -12.83
C PHE A 163 -7.46 -13.14 -13.05
N GLN A 164 -7.84 -13.99 -12.09
CA GLN A 164 -9.01 -14.86 -12.20
C GLN A 164 -10.33 -14.08 -12.12
N ASP A 165 -10.45 -13.16 -11.17
CA ASP A 165 -11.74 -12.59 -10.77
C ASP A 165 -12.03 -11.27 -11.47
N ILE A 166 -11.02 -10.43 -11.74
CA ILE A 166 -11.20 -9.13 -12.39
C ILE A 166 -10.89 -9.24 -13.88
N LEU A 167 -9.70 -9.75 -14.23
CA LEU A 167 -9.29 -9.86 -15.63
C LEU A 167 -9.94 -11.03 -16.36
N LYS A 168 -10.59 -11.96 -15.64
CA LYS A 168 -11.18 -13.21 -16.17
C LYS A 168 -10.19 -14.03 -17.00
N MET A 169 -8.92 -13.99 -16.60
CA MET A 169 -7.81 -14.70 -17.24
C MET A 169 -7.21 -15.74 -16.29
N LYS A 170 -6.82 -16.89 -16.83
CA LYS A 170 -6.14 -17.92 -16.05
C LYS A 170 -4.66 -17.55 -15.87
N PRO A 171 -4.15 -17.35 -14.64
CA PRO A 171 -2.72 -17.11 -14.42
C PRO A 171 -1.92 -18.40 -14.74
N SER A 172 -0.75 -18.24 -15.36
CA SER A 172 0.12 -19.35 -15.80
C SER A 172 1.51 -19.30 -15.16
N SER A 173 2.17 -20.45 -15.08
CA SER A 173 3.47 -20.60 -14.43
C SER A 173 4.68 -20.18 -15.29
N THR A 174 4.47 -19.66 -16.49
CA THR A 174 5.54 -19.30 -17.41
C THR A 174 6.32 -18.10 -16.86
N SER A 175 7.64 -18.26 -16.70
CA SER A 175 8.50 -17.18 -16.21
C SER A 175 8.71 -16.11 -17.30
N ALA A 176 8.97 -14.87 -16.88
CA ALA A 176 9.30 -13.79 -17.81
C ALA A 176 10.62 -14.06 -18.57
N LYS A 177 11.57 -14.81 -17.98
CA LYS A 177 12.90 -15.11 -18.57
C LYS A 177 12.86 -16.10 -19.76
N GLN A 178 11.77 -16.84 -19.96
CA GLN A 178 11.60 -17.71 -21.14
C GLN A 178 11.15 -16.95 -22.40
N LEU A 179 10.99 -15.62 -22.32
CA LEU A 179 10.69 -14.76 -23.46
C LEU A 179 12.01 -14.23 -24.04
N THR A 180 12.65 -15.02 -24.90
CA THR A 180 13.81 -14.58 -25.69
C THR A 180 13.41 -13.52 -26.73
N GLU A 181 14.37 -12.64 -27.07
CA GLU A 181 14.21 -11.44 -27.92
C GLU A 181 13.57 -11.66 -29.30
N ASN A 182 13.42 -12.91 -29.77
CA ASN A 182 12.82 -13.25 -31.05
C ASN A 182 11.33 -13.63 -31.01
N ASN A 183 10.66 -13.60 -29.85
CA ASN A 183 9.22 -13.90 -29.74
C ASN A 183 8.43 -12.69 -29.21
N THR A 184 8.57 -11.56 -29.91
CA THR A 184 7.91 -10.29 -29.59
C THR A 184 6.42 -10.24 -29.92
N THR A 185 5.77 -11.34 -30.31
CA THR A 185 4.31 -11.33 -30.50
C THR A 185 3.62 -12.64 -30.09
N THR A 186 2.51 -12.47 -29.38
CA THR A 186 1.33 -13.35 -29.39
C THR A 186 1.35 -14.69 -28.65
N ARG A 187 1.38 -14.68 -27.31
CA ARG A 187 0.41 -15.38 -26.43
C ARG A 187 0.78 -15.14 -24.96
N GLY A 188 -0.19 -14.84 -24.11
CA GLY A 188 -0.06 -14.32 -22.75
C GLY A 188 0.67 -15.16 -21.68
N GLY A 189 1.68 -15.97 -22.02
CA GLY A 189 2.34 -16.88 -21.08
C GLY A 189 2.97 -16.18 -19.86
N GLY A 190 3.67 -15.07 -20.07
CA GLY A 190 4.35 -14.32 -18.99
C GLY A 190 3.57 -13.12 -18.45
N ALA A 191 2.26 -12.98 -18.72
CA ALA A 191 1.49 -11.81 -18.29
C ALA A 191 1.40 -11.72 -16.76
N TYR A 192 1.11 -12.85 -16.10
CA TYR A 192 1.08 -12.94 -14.64
C TYR A 192 2.44 -12.59 -14.02
N ALA A 193 3.54 -13.11 -14.57
CA ALA A 193 4.90 -12.80 -14.09
C ALA A 193 5.22 -11.30 -14.15
N ARG A 194 4.90 -10.63 -15.27
CA ARG A 194 5.16 -9.19 -15.46
C ARG A 194 4.32 -8.33 -14.54
N VAL A 195 3.05 -8.68 -14.36
CA VAL A 195 2.17 -7.95 -13.43
C VAL A 195 2.63 -8.17 -12.00
N LEU A 196 2.97 -9.40 -11.61
CA LEU A 196 3.51 -9.71 -10.28
C LEU A 196 4.80 -8.97 -9.99
N GLU A 197 5.73 -8.90 -10.95
CA GLU A 197 6.97 -8.13 -10.84
C GLU A 197 6.71 -6.63 -10.65
N ALA A 198 5.79 -6.05 -11.44
CA ALA A 198 5.40 -4.65 -11.31
C ALA A 198 4.68 -4.36 -9.97
N THR A 199 3.85 -5.29 -9.49
CA THR A 199 3.19 -5.19 -8.18
C THR A 199 4.21 -5.31 -7.03
N LEU A 200 5.19 -6.22 -7.13
CA LEU A 200 6.30 -6.34 -6.18
C LEU A 200 7.14 -5.05 -6.11
N LYS A 201 7.44 -4.46 -7.27
CA LYS A 201 8.13 -3.18 -7.37
C LYS A 201 7.30 -2.04 -6.77
N ALA A 202 5.99 -1.99 -7.02
CA ALA A 202 5.07 -1.07 -6.36
C ALA A 202 5.07 -1.24 -4.83
N ALA A 203 5.28 -2.48 -4.36
CA ALA A 203 5.39 -2.85 -2.96
C ALA A 203 6.81 -2.61 -2.36
N GLY A 204 7.71 -2.00 -3.13
CA GLY A 204 9.08 -1.65 -2.72
C GLY A 204 10.03 -2.85 -2.66
N VAL A 205 9.74 -3.93 -3.39
CA VAL A 205 10.64 -5.09 -3.51
C VAL A 205 11.50 -4.91 -4.76
N THR A 206 12.81 -4.78 -4.57
CA THR A 206 13.81 -4.78 -5.64
C THR A 206 14.55 -6.12 -5.63
N ASP A 207 14.96 -6.61 -6.80
CA ASP A 207 15.75 -7.84 -6.99
C ASP A 207 15.15 -9.11 -6.37
N CYS A 208 14.02 -9.56 -6.91
CA CYS A 208 13.37 -10.81 -6.49
C CYS A 208 13.25 -11.80 -7.67
N ASP A 209 13.60 -13.06 -7.44
CA ASP A 209 13.26 -14.12 -8.39
C ASP A 209 11.76 -14.45 -8.28
N VAL A 210 11.02 -14.13 -9.35
CA VAL A 210 9.57 -14.24 -9.41
C VAL A 210 9.12 -15.69 -9.66
N GLY A 211 10.01 -16.57 -10.14
CA GLY A 211 9.69 -17.97 -10.47
C GLY A 211 9.09 -18.79 -9.30
N PRO A 212 9.77 -18.85 -8.14
CA PRO A 212 9.24 -19.51 -6.95
C PRO A 212 7.91 -18.90 -6.47
N LEU A 213 7.76 -17.57 -6.57
CA LEU A 213 6.55 -16.85 -6.14
C LEU A 213 5.35 -17.15 -7.04
N ILE A 214 5.56 -17.24 -8.34
CA ILE A 214 4.53 -17.66 -9.31
C ILE A 214 3.95 -19.02 -8.91
N THR A 215 4.84 -19.97 -8.62
CA THR A 215 4.45 -21.33 -8.23
C THR A 215 3.68 -21.33 -6.91
N ALA A 216 4.14 -20.53 -5.93
CA ALA A 216 3.46 -20.40 -4.64
C ALA A 216 2.06 -19.77 -4.76
N GLY A 217 1.93 -18.66 -5.49
CA GLY A 217 0.64 -18.00 -5.71
C GLY A 217 -0.37 -18.90 -6.42
N LEU A 218 0.06 -19.63 -7.44
CA LEU A 218 -0.79 -20.60 -8.15
C LEU A 218 -1.17 -21.81 -7.29
N ARG A 219 -0.28 -22.24 -6.38
CA ARG A 219 -0.57 -23.31 -5.43
C ARG A 219 -1.64 -22.86 -4.42
N LEU A 220 -1.50 -21.65 -3.88
CA LEU A 220 -2.48 -21.05 -2.97
C LEU A 220 -3.83 -20.85 -3.68
N LEU A 221 -3.84 -20.41 -4.94
CA LEU A 221 -5.07 -20.25 -5.73
C LEU A 221 -5.87 -21.56 -5.89
N LYS A 222 -5.18 -22.70 -5.87
CA LYS A 222 -5.80 -24.04 -5.98
C LYS A 222 -6.17 -24.66 -4.63
N ASP A 223 -5.82 -24.01 -3.52
CA ASP A 223 -6.09 -24.55 -2.19
C ASP A 223 -7.58 -24.38 -1.83
N PRO A 224 -8.35 -25.48 -1.69
CA PRO A 224 -9.77 -25.41 -1.39
C PRO A 224 -10.08 -24.94 0.05
N LYS A 225 -9.06 -24.76 0.90
CA LYS A 225 -9.21 -24.36 2.30
C LYS A 225 -8.99 -22.87 2.55
N LEU A 226 -8.55 -22.10 1.55
CA LEU A 226 -8.45 -20.65 1.67
C LEU A 226 -9.84 -20.03 1.45
N PRO A 227 -10.23 -19.00 2.22
CA PRO A 227 -11.48 -18.30 1.97
C PRO A 227 -11.41 -17.71 0.56
N SER A 228 -12.27 -18.21 -0.32
CA SER A 228 -12.54 -17.60 -1.63
C SER A 228 -13.00 -16.16 -1.37
N GLY A 229 -12.21 -15.19 -1.82
CA GLY A 229 -12.58 -13.78 -1.70
C GLY A 229 -13.94 -13.56 -2.35
N ASN A 230 -14.90 -13.08 -1.56
CA ASN A 230 -16.18 -12.59 -2.05
C ASN A 230 -16.04 -11.13 -2.47
#